data_AF-A0A101V251-F1
#
_entry.id   AF-A0A101V251-F1
#
_cell.length_a   1.000
_cell.length_b   1.000
_cell.length_c   1.000
_cell.angle_alpha   90.00
_cell.angle_beta   90.00
_cell.angle_gamma   90.00
#
_symmetry.space_group_name_H-M   'P 1'
#
loop_
_entity.id
_entity.type
_entity.pdbx_description
1 polymer ?
#
loop_
_entity_poly.entity_id
_entity_poly.type
_entity_poly.pdbx_seq_one_letter_code
_entity_poly.pdbx_strand_id
1 'polypeptide(L)'
;MRMHRVGRSLAGLVAAAGLAGTAAFVVAGSPVGYFLFEYGCGSEEEKLGDVLAEESVLDAQPEEFGEPDPYQHCDDDDLFVVAGKSYSYGGSRDSVLAHYREAAPAKGWKPRSEDCFAKRIDGTTAFLMVEGPADGTVEIAITADRDDSGDWC
;
A
#
# COMPACT_ATOMS: atom_id res chain seq x y z
N MET A 1 7.50 65.85 -38.37
CA MET A 1 7.50 64.77 -39.39
C MET A 1 7.22 63.48 -38.65
N ARG A 2 6.19 62.64 -38.86
CA ARG A 2 5.13 62.48 -39.86
C ARG A 2 3.76 62.51 -39.15
N MET A 3 2.81 63.15 -39.82
CA MET A 3 1.40 63.29 -39.49
C MET A 3 0.58 62.25 -40.29
N HIS A 4 -0.53 61.79 -39.69
CA HIS A 4 -1.80 61.33 -40.29
C HIS A 4 -1.75 60.06 -41.20
N ARG A 5 -2.74 59.15 -41.21
CA ARG A 5 -4.22 59.26 -41.26
C ARG A 5 -4.84 57.98 -40.64
N VAL A 6 -5.88 58.03 -39.78
CA VAL A 6 -7.31 58.40 -39.98
C VAL A 6 -8.11 57.37 -40.79
N GLY A 7 -9.17 56.86 -40.14
CA GLY A 7 -10.40 56.29 -40.73
C GLY A 7 -11.13 55.45 -39.67
N ARG A 8 -12.08 55.97 -38.86
CA ARG A 8 -13.54 56.14 -39.13
C ARG A 8 -14.17 54.85 -39.67
N SER A 9 -15.31 54.32 -39.24
CA SER A 9 -16.37 54.66 -38.27
C SER A 9 -17.38 53.50 -38.32
N LEU A 10 -18.40 53.54 -37.44
CA LEU A 10 -19.71 52.83 -37.45
C LEU A 10 -19.71 51.53 -36.62
N ALA A 11 -20.27 51.54 -35.42
CA ALA A 11 -21.71 51.57 -35.09
C ALA A 11 -22.43 50.25 -35.43
N GLY A 12 -22.84 49.54 -34.38
CA GLY A 12 -23.69 48.35 -34.39
C GLY A 12 -23.76 47.79 -32.95
N LEU A 13 -24.58 48.34 -32.06
CA LEU A 13 -25.97 47.94 -31.76
C LEU A 13 -26.12 46.46 -31.32
N VAL A 14 -26.55 46.32 -30.05
CA VAL A 14 -27.46 45.32 -29.46
C VAL A 14 -26.93 43.93 -29.03
N ALA A 15 -26.77 43.84 -27.70
CA ALA A 15 -27.36 42.88 -26.74
C ALA A 15 -27.26 41.33 -26.90
N ALA A 16 -26.74 40.76 -25.80
CA ALA A 16 -27.27 39.65 -24.99
C ALA A 16 -27.19 38.18 -25.48
N ALA A 17 -27.14 37.30 -24.47
CA ALA A 17 -27.01 35.83 -24.44
C ALA A 17 -25.58 35.33 -24.68
N GLY A 18 -24.93 34.51 -23.85
CA GLY A 18 -25.39 33.52 -22.88
C GLY A 18 -24.73 32.18 -23.25
N LEU A 19 -24.03 31.54 -22.30
CA LEU A 19 -23.47 30.16 -22.37
C LEU A 19 -22.28 29.99 -23.35
N ALA A 20 -21.20 29.24 -23.12
CA ALA A 20 -20.80 28.31 -22.08
C ALA A 20 -19.26 28.27 -22.07
N GLY A 21 -18.66 28.24 -20.88
CA GLY A 21 -17.22 28.05 -20.74
C GLY A 21 -16.84 26.61 -21.05
N THR A 22 -16.05 26.38 -22.09
CA THR A 22 -15.36 25.10 -22.30
C THR A 22 -14.10 25.08 -21.44
N ALA A 23 -14.26 24.72 -20.17
CA ALA A 23 -13.15 24.25 -19.36
C ALA A 23 -12.83 22.81 -19.78
N ALA A 24 -11.75 22.64 -20.53
CA ALA A 24 -11.20 21.33 -20.85
C ALA A 24 -10.70 20.68 -19.54
N PHE A 25 -11.49 19.75 -18.99
CA PHE A 25 -11.03 18.84 -17.95
C PHE A 25 -10.12 17.80 -18.59
N VAL A 26 -8.82 17.91 -18.34
CA VAL A 26 -7.87 16.83 -18.54
C VAL A 26 -8.18 15.79 -17.46
N VAL A 27 -8.84 14.70 -17.86
CA VAL A 27 -9.01 13.51 -17.01
C VAL A 27 -7.65 12.82 -16.94
N ALA A 28 -6.83 13.21 -15.97
CA ALA A 28 -5.75 12.35 -15.49
C ALA A 28 -6.39 11.21 -14.71
N GLY A 29 -6.08 9.98 -15.11
CA GLY A 29 -6.78 8.78 -14.68
C GLY A 29 -6.74 8.55 -13.17
N SER A 30 -7.91 8.33 -12.60
CA SER A 30 -8.09 7.46 -11.45
C SER A 30 -9.09 6.39 -11.88
N PRO A 31 -8.74 5.09 -11.89
CA PRO A 31 -9.74 4.05 -11.99
C PRO A 31 -10.51 4.06 -10.66
N VAL A 32 -11.63 4.76 -10.70
CA VAL A 32 -12.63 4.70 -9.66
C VAL A 32 -13.34 3.34 -9.78
N GLY A 33 -12.95 2.40 -8.93
CA GLY A 33 -13.76 1.20 -8.66
C GLY A 33 -14.82 1.54 -7.62
N TYR A 34 -15.96 2.10 -8.04
CA TYR A 34 -17.17 2.06 -7.22
C TYR A 34 -17.82 0.69 -7.41
N PHE A 35 -18.08 -0.08 -6.33
CA PHE A 35 -19.41 -0.58 -5.96
C PHE A 35 -19.38 -1.53 -4.72
N LEU A 36 -20.13 -1.10 -3.69
CA LEU A 36 -20.79 -1.84 -2.59
C LEU A 36 -20.02 -1.98 -1.26
N PHE A 37 -20.44 -1.14 -0.29
CA PHE A 37 -19.94 -0.99 1.09
C PHE A 37 -18.54 -0.38 1.18
N GLU A 38 -18.42 0.71 1.93
CA GLU A 38 -17.13 1.21 2.41
C GLU A 38 -16.71 0.28 3.56
N TYR A 39 -16.43 -0.99 3.24
CA TYR A 39 -15.63 -1.92 4.04
C TYR A 39 -14.21 -1.73 3.55
N GLY A 40 -13.59 -0.63 3.95
CA GLY A 40 -12.26 -0.24 3.52
C GLY A 40 -11.50 0.29 4.73
N CYS A 41 -10.18 0.15 4.71
CA CYS A 41 -9.31 0.56 5.81
C CYS A 41 -9.73 1.91 6.39
N GLY A 42 -9.93 1.98 7.70
CA GLY A 42 -9.97 3.27 8.37
C GLY A 42 -8.62 3.99 8.25
N SER A 43 -8.61 5.28 8.54
CA SER A 43 -7.39 6.08 8.38
C SER A 43 -6.26 5.70 9.35
N GLU A 44 -6.56 4.94 10.43
CA GLU A 44 -5.55 4.44 11.36
C GLU A 44 -4.89 3.18 10.79
N GLU A 45 -5.70 2.30 10.20
CA GLU A 45 -5.33 1.08 9.50
C GLU A 45 -4.46 1.38 8.28
N GLU A 46 -4.84 2.37 7.45
CA GLU A 46 -4.04 2.79 6.28
C GLU A 46 -2.63 3.23 6.69
N LYS A 47 -2.54 4.07 7.75
CA LYS A 47 -1.25 4.56 8.24
C LYS A 47 -0.40 3.42 8.81
N LEU A 48 -1.02 2.51 9.54
CA LEU A 48 -0.33 1.35 10.07
C LEU A 48 0.15 0.45 8.92
N GLY A 49 -0.67 0.23 7.90
CA GLY A 49 -0.32 -0.54 6.70
C GLY A 49 0.92 -0.02 6.00
N ASP A 50 1.00 1.29 5.77
CA ASP A 50 2.19 1.93 5.20
C ASP A 50 3.44 1.68 6.07
N VAL A 51 3.32 1.81 7.39
CA VAL A 51 4.42 1.56 8.33
C VAL A 51 4.85 0.08 8.30
N LEU A 52 3.92 -0.87 8.25
CA LEU A 52 4.23 -2.29 8.17
C LEU A 52 4.87 -2.66 6.83
N ALA A 53 4.42 -2.09 5.72
CA ALA A 53 4.97 -2.34 4.39
C ALA A 53 6.42 -1.84 4.24
N GLU A 54 6.80 -0.80 4.99
CA GLU A 54 8.16 -0.26 5.04
C GLU A 54 9.10 -1.03 6.00
N GLU A 55 8.61 -2.03 6.72
CA GLU A 55 9.46 -2.80 7.61
C GLU A 55 10.53 -3.58 6.84
N SER A 56 11.78 -3.23 7.11
CA SER A 56 12.94 -3.80 6.44
C SER A 56 13.02 -5.33 6.49
N VAL A 57 12.32 -6.02 7.40
CA VAL A 57 12.29 -7.50 7.43
C VAL A 57 11.64 -8.09 6.17
N LEU A 58 10.75 -7.35 5.52
CA LEU A 58 10.19 -7.70 4.22
C LEU A 58 11.21 -7.53 3.07
N ASP A 59 12.33 -6.84 3.29
CA ASP A 59 13.46 -6.76 2.33
C ASP A 59 14.58 -7.76 2.67
N ALA A 60 14.31 -8.68 3.60
CA ALA A 60 15.29 -9.68 4.03
C ALA A 60 15.16 -11.00 3.28
N GLN A 61 14.64 -11.02 2.05
CA GLN A 61 14.40 -12.28 1.34
C GLN A 61 15.70 -13.05 1.02
N PRO A 62 15.65 -14.39 0.97
CA PRO A 62 16.72 -15.20 0.37
C PRO A 62 16.97 -14.84 -1.09
N GLU A 63 18.20 -15.02 -1.58
CA GLU A 63 18.57 -14.72 -2.99
C GLU A 63 17.82 -15.59 -4.01
N GLU A 64 17.33 -16.75 -3.59
CA GLU A 64 16.58 -17.69 -4.43
C GLU A 64 15.11 -17.29 -4.64
N PHE A 65 14.61 -16.27 -3.94
CA PHE A 65 13.28 -15.75 -4.15
C PHE A 65 13.22 -15.03 -5.50
N GLY A 66 12.11 -15.18 -6.22
CA GLY A 66 11.85 -14.39 -7.42
C GLY A 66 11.57 -12.91 -7.10
N GLU A 67 11.08 -12.18 -8.11
CA GLU A 67 10.69 -10.78 -7.93
C GLU A 67 9.60 -10.66 -6.84
N PRO A 68 9.72 -9.72 -5.89
CA PRO A 68 8.69 -9.48 -4.89
C PRO A 68 7.40 -8.93 -5.52
N ASP A 69 6.27 -9.45 -5.06
CA ASP A 69 4.95 -8.85 -5.28
C ASP A 69 4.40 -8.32 -3.94
N PRO A 70 4.53 -7.01 -3.65
CA PRO A 70 4.10 -6.43 -2.39
C PRO A 70 2.58 -6.28 -2.32
N TYR A 71 2.00 -6.53 -1.14
CA TYR A 71 0.57 -6.40 -0.89
C TYR A 71 0.27 -5.81 0.49
N GLN A 72 -0.94 -5.28 0.64
CA GLN A 72 -1.48 -4.81 1.91
C GLN A 72 -2.99 -5.08 1.98
N HIS A 73 -3.46 -5.44 3.17
CA HIS A 73 -4.86 -5.69 3.50
C HIS A 73 -5.20 -5.16 4.89
N CYS A 74 -6.47 -4.88 5.14
CA CYS A 74 -6.95 -4.40 6.42
C CYS A 74 -8.42 -4.81 6.64
N ASP A 75 -8.86 -4.73 7.89
CA ASP A 75 -10.27 -4.69 8.29
C ASP A 75 -10.55 -3.42 9.11
N ASP A 76 -11.74 -2.85 9.00
CA ASP A 76 -12.05 -1.49 9.49
C ASP A 76 -12.67 -1.43 10.89
N ASP A 77 -12.86 -2.58 11.56
CA ASP A 77 -13.53 -2.67 12.87
C ASP A 77 -12.61 -2.95 14.05
N ASP A 78 -11.42 -3.54 13.83
CA ASP A 78 -10.53 -4.02 14.89
C ASP A 78 -9.04 -3.67 14.71
N LEU A 79 -8.72 -2.74 13.80
CA LEU A 79 -7.34 -2.37 13.47
C LEU A 79 -6.51 -3.54 12.92
N PHE A 80 -7.17 -4.56 12.36
CA PHE A 80 -6.50 -5.66 11.68
C PHE A 80 -5.84 -5.16 10.40
N VAL A 81 -4.51 -5.29 10.32
CA VAL A 81 -3.71 -4.85 9.17
C VAL A 81 -2.68 -5.92 8.85
N VAL A 82 -2.56 -6.23 7.56
CA VAL A 82 -1.55 -7.13 7.02
C VAL A 82 -0.76 -6.41 5.94
N ALA A 83 0.56 -6.48 5.99
CA ALA A 83 1.44 -6.05 4.92
C ALA A 83 2.50 -7.11 4.65
N GLY A 84 2.78 -7.40 3.38
CA GLY A 84 3.67 -8.49 3.05
C GLY A 84 4.18 -8.45 1.61
N LYS A 85 4.93 -9.48 1.28
CA LYS A 85 5.41 -9.72 -0.08
C LYS A 85 5.27 -11.20 -0.42
N SER A 86 4.74 -11.47 -1.60
CA SER A 86 4.70 -12.81 -2.19
C SER A 86 5.86 -12.98 -3.16
N TYR A 87 6.39 -14.19 -3.22
CA TYR A 87 7.54 -14.52 -4.05
C TYR A 87 7.35 -15.88 -4.71
N SER A 88 7.77 -15.99 -5.97
CA SER A 88 8.00 -17.33 -6.54
C SER A 88 9.18 -17.99 -5.83
N TYR A 89 8.98 -19.23 -5.36
CA TYR A 89 10.00 -19.98 -4.63
C TYR A 89 9.80 -21.49 -4.77
N GLY A 90 10.87 -22.19 -5.18
CA GLY A 90 10.86 -23.64 -5.39
C GLY A 90 11.42 -24.47 -4.22
N GLY A 91 11.81 -23.82 -3.12
CA GLY A 91 12.38 -24.49 -1.93
C GLY A 91 11.31 -24.95 -0.93
N SER A 92 11.71 -25.15 0.34
CA SER A 92 10.81 -25.58 1.41
C SER A 92 10.49 -24.45 2.39
N ARG A 93 9.38 -24.57 3.11
CA ARG A 93 9.06 -23.66 4.22
C ARG A 93 10.17 -23.62 5.27
N ASP A 94 10.74 -24.79 5.57
CA ASP A 94 11.79 -24.91 6.59
C ASP A 94 13.06 -24.14 6.23
N SER A 95 13.45 -24.08 4.94
CA SER A 95 14.60 -23.27 4.53
C SER A 95 14.33 -21.78 4.65
N VAL A 96 13.11 -21.34 4.37
CA VAL A 96 12.69 -19.94 4.57
C VAL A 96 12.66 -19.59 6.06
N LEU A 97 12.10 -20.46 6.90
CA LEU A 97 12.10 -20.27 8.35
C LEU A 97 13.52 -20.25 8.92
N ALA A 98 14.41 -21.14 8.47
CA ALA A 98 15.81 -21.11 8.87
C ALA A 98 16.48 -19.77 8.56
N HIS A 99 16.21 -19.21 7.38
CA HIS A 99 16.70 -17.88 7.00
C HIS A 99 16.14 -16.77 7.91
N TYR A 100 14.83 -16.76 8.14
CA TYR A 100 14.19 -15.72 8.96
C TYR A 100 14.51 -15.81 10.46
N ARG A 101 14.91 -16.99 10.98
CA ARG A 101 15.45 -17.13 12.34
C ARG A 101 16.72 -16.33 12.56
N GLU A 102 17.49 -16.06 11.51
CA GLU A 102 18.67 -15.19 11.59
C GLU A 102 18.34 -13.75 11.21
N ALA A 103 17.58 -13.57 10.12
CA ALA A 103 17.29 -12.25 9.57
C ALA A 103 16.35 -11.39 10.45
N ALA A 104 15.33 -12.00 11.05
CA ALA A 104 14.34 -11.26 11.83
C ALA A 104 14.95 -10.66 13.12
N PRO A 105 15.71 -11.42 13.95
CA PRO A 105 16.40 -10.84 15.11
C PRO A 105 17.39 -9.72 14.76
N ALA A 106 18.11 -9.84 13.65
CA ALA A 106 19.00 -8.78 13.17
C ALA A 106 18.26 -7.46 12.86
N LYS A 107 16.95 -7.52 12.61
CA LYS A 107 16.06 -6.38 12.34
C LYS A 107 15.16 -6.02 13.53
N GLY A 108 15.46 -6.55 14.72
CA GLY A 108 14.79 -6.21 15.98
C GLY A 108 13.51 -7.01 16.27
N TRP A 109 13.21 -8.03 15.47
CA TRP A 109 12.09 -8.94 15.72
C TRP A 109 12.47 -10.00 16.75
N LYS A 110 11.59 -10.25 17.71
CA LYS A 110 11.84 -11.21 18.79
C LYS A 110 11.15 -12.53 18.47
N PRO A 111 11.83 -13.68 18.55
CA PRO A 111 11.18 -14.98 18.37
C PRO A 111 10.11 -15.20 19.45
N ARG A 112 8.95 -15.69 19.03
CA ARG A 112 7.83 -16.11 19.89
C ARG A 112 7.67 -17.63 19.88
N SER A 113 7.79 -18.23 18.69
CA SER A 113 7.82 -19.68 18.44
C SER A 113 8.94 -20.01 17.45
N GLU A 114 8.97 -21.24 16.93
CA GLU A 114 9.94 -21.65 15.89
C GLU A 114 9.69 -20.98 14.53
N ASP A 115 8.48 -20.47 14.30
CA ASP A 115 7.98 -19.94 13.03
C ASP A 115 7.27 -18.59 13.12
N CYS A 116 7.22 -17.99 14.31
CA CYS A 116 6.62 -16.68 14.55
C CYS A 116 7.58 -15.75 15.29
N PHE A 117 7.61 -14.48 14.85
CA PHE A 117 8.39 -13.42 15.47
C PHE A 117 7.49 -12.21 15.75
N ALA A 118 7.78 -11.45 16.80
CA ALA A 118 7.00 -10.28 17.16
C ALA A 118 7.87 -9.03 17.33
N LYS A 119 7.30 -7.87 17.00
CA LYS A 119 7.89 -6.55 17.19
C LYS A 119 6.79 -5.56 17.60
N ARG A 120 7.13 -4.56 18.42
CA ARG A 120 6.22 -3.43 18.68
C ARG A 120 6.42 -2.39 17.60
N ILE A 121 5.36 -2.03 16.90
CA ILE A 121 5.35 -1.06 15.80
C ILE A 121 4.15 -0.14 16.03
N ASP A 122 4.39 1.17 15.99
CA ASP A 122 3.39 2.23 16.21
C ASP A 122 2.38 1.96 17.35
N GLY A 123 2.88 1.44 18.47
CA GLY A 123 2.04 1.16 19.64
C GLY A 123 1.24 -0.14 19.58
N THR A 124 1.31 -0.94 18.52
CA THR A 124 0.72 -2.29 18.46
C THR A 124 1.78 -3.42 18.40
N THR A 125 1.38 -4.65 18.68
CA THR A 125 2.22 -5.84 18.43
C THR A 125 1.99 -6.30 17.01
N ALA A 126 3.06 -6.37 16.23
CA ALA A 126 3.07 -6.94 14.90
C ALA A 126 3.76 -8.31 14.94
N PHE A 127 3.24 -9.26 14.17
CA PHE A 127 3.70 -10.63 14.05
C PHE A 127 4.19 -10.90 12.63
N LEU A 128 5.42 -11.38 12.50
CA LEU A 128 6.01 -11.78 11.23
C LEU A 128 5.80 -13.29 11.05
N MET A 129 5.21 -13.65 9.92
CA MET A 129 4.91 -15.02 9.54
C MET A 129 5.51 -15.35 8.17
N VAL A 130 5.74 -16.65 7.98
CA VAL A 130 6.07 -17.24 6.68
C VAL A 130 4.90 -18.13 6.29
N GLU A 131 4.32 -17.92 5.11
CA GLU A 131 3.24 -18.74 4.56
C GLU A 131 3.67 -19.46 3.29
N GLY A 132 3.14 -20.67 3.08
CA GLY A 132 3.60 -21.55 2.00
C GLY A 132 4.98 -22.17 2.28
N PRO A 133 5.69 -22.66 1.24
CA PRO A 133 5.35 -22.51 -0.16
C PRO A 133 4.11 -23.31 -0.56
N ALA A 134 3.16 -22.69 -1.26
CA ALA A 134 1.98 -23.30 -1.86
C ALA A 134 1.93 -22.92 -3.34
N ASP A 135 1.74 -23.91 -4.23
CA ASP A 135 1.73 -23.71 -5.70
C ASP A 135 2.96 -22.94 -6.24
N GLY A 136 4.11 -23.08 -5.57
CA GLY A 136 5.36 -22.41 -5.94
C GLY A 136 5.48 -20.96 -5.46
N THR A 137 4.58 -20.52 -4.59
CA THR A 137 4.59 -19.18 -3.99
C THR A 137 4.80 -19.28 -2.49
N VAL A 138 5.67 -18.43 -1.95
CA VAL A 138 5.84 -18.21 -0.50
C VAL A 138 5.51 -16.76 -0.18
N GLU A 139 4.91 -16.52 0.98
CA GLU A 139 4.60 -15.18 1.44
C GLU A 139 5.32 -14.89 2.75
N ILE A 140 5.83 -13.67 2.86
CA ILE A 140 6.37 -13.12 4.09
C ILE A 140 5.44 -11.98 4.49
N ALA A 141 4.73 -12.16 5.59
CA ALA A 141 3.65 -11.27 6.01
C ALA A 141 3.90 -10.74 7.43
N ILE A 142 3.52 -9.49 7.64
CA ILE A 142 3.41 -8.87 8.94
C ILE A 142 1.94 -8.61 9.21
N THR A 143 1.42 -9.20 10.29
CA THR A 143 0.05 -9.01 10.76
C THR A 143 0.06 -8.24 12.07
N ALA A 144 -0.81 -7.25 12.20
CA ALA A 144 -1.05 -6.53 13.43
C ALA A 144 -2.56 -6.39 13.65
N ASP A 145 -2.99 -6.52 14.90
CA ASP A 145 -4.36 -6.24 15.33
C ASP A 145 -4.35 -5.45 16.64
N ARG A 146 -5.53 -5.04 17.11
CA ARG A 146 -5.68 -4.36 18.39
C ARG A 146 -5.72 -5.29 19.59
N ASP A 147 -6.15 -6.53 19.38
CA ASP A 147 -6.41 -7.49 20.45
C ASP A 147 -5.12 -8.03 21.08
N ASP A 148 -3.98 -7.95 20.38
CA ASP A 148 -2.67 -8.48 20.82
C ASP A 148 -2.83 -9.92 21.33
N SER A 149 -3.77 -10.66 20.73
CA SER A 149 -4.17 -11.98 21.21
C SER A 149 -3.02 -12.98 21.11
N GLY A 150 -2.11 -12.71 20.18
CA GLY A 150 -1.01 -13.60 19.84
C GLY A 150 -1.47 -14.78 18.98
N ASP A 151 -2.72 -14.80 18.52
CA ASP A 151 -3.28 -15.86 17.67
C ASP A 151 -2.66 -15.88 16.25
N TRP A 152 -1.86 -14.87 15.93
CA TRP A 152 -1.04 -14.78 14.71
C TRP A 152 0.33 -15.46 14.87
N CYS A 153 0.54 -16.13 16.01
CA CYS A 153 1.48 -17.22 16.22
C CYS A 153 0.68 -18.48 16.63
#